data_AF-A0A1A0MGP6-F1
#
_entry.id   AF-A0A1A0MGP6-F1
#
_cell.length_a   1.000
_cell.length_b   1.000
_cell.length_c   1.000
_cell.angle_alpha   90.00
_cell.angle_beta   90.00
_cell.angle_gamma   90.00
#
_symmetry.space_group_name_H-M   'P 1'
#
loop_
_entity.id
_entity.type
_entity.pdbx_description
1 polymer ?
#
loop_
_entity_poly.entity_id
_entity_poly.type
_entity_poly.pdbx_seq_one_letter_code
_entity_poly.pdbx_strand_id
1 'polypeptide(L)'
;MKHLAHEAGRRSREAVQARDKKAWLAVFADDAIVEDPIGPSAFDPEGKGHRGRDAISAFWDKAIAPTDKIEFVFRDTYQCGYEEANVGHILITTGDYQITADGVFTYKANDDGQLVALRAYWEMERAAASARKV
;
A
#
# COMPACT_ATOMS: atom_id res chain seq x y z
N MET A 1 9.95 5.58 -22.05
CA MET A 1 8.73 6.21 -21.51
C MET A 1 8.87 6.23 -20.00
N LYS A 2 8.61 7.35 -19.31
CA LYS A 2 8.63 7.38 -17.84
C LYS A 2 7.29 6.82 -17.34
N HIS A 3 7.31 5.76 -16.55
CA HIS A 3 6.10 5.20 -15.96
C HIS A 3 5.84 5.90 -14.62
N LEU A 4 4.99 6.93 -14.64
CA LEU A 4 4.76 7.79 -13.47
C LEU A 4 4.19 7.03 -12.28
N ALA A 5 3.27 6.07 -12.52
CA ALA A 5 2.75 5.17 -11.50
C ALA A 5 3.85 4.32 -10.85
N HIS A 6 4.79 3.79 -11.64
CA HIS A 6 5.92 3.03 -11.14
C HIS A 6 6.79 3.84 -10.18
N GLU A 7 7.17 5.05 -10.57
CA GLU A 7 8.01 5.92 -9.74
C GLU A 7 7.29 6.43 -8.47
N ALA A 8 5.99 6.68 -8.55
CA ALA A 8 5.20 7.04 -7.38
C ALA A 8 5.03 5.84 -6.43
N GLY A 9 4.72 4.66 -6.97
CA GLY A 9 4.66 3.40 -6.23
C GLY A 9 5.99 3.01 -5.57
N ARG A 10 7.13 3.21 -6.26
CA ARG A 10 8.47 3.02 -5.69
C ARG A 10 8.71 3.95 -4.50
N ARG A 11 8.46 5.25 -4.64
CA ARG A 11 8.60 6.22 -3.53
C ARG A 11 7.69 5.90 -2.34
N SER A 12 6.46 5.45 -2.60
CA SER A 12 5.54 4.99 -1.55
C SER A 12 6.16 3.82 -0.76
N ARG A 13 6.64 2.78 -1.45
CA ARG A 13 7.27 1.62 -0.81
C ARG A 13 8.55 1.97 -0.04
N GLU A 14 9.39 2.81 -0.62
CA GLU A 14 10.62 3.29 0.03
C GLU A 14 10.32 4.08 1.31
N ALA A 15 9.32 4.96 1.28
CA ALA A 15 8.91 5.71 2.47
C ALA A 15 8.32 4.79 3.56
N VAL A 16 7.56 3.76 3.19
CA VAL A 16 7.08 2.73 4.14
C VAL A 16 8.25 1.96 4.76
N GLN A 17 9.20 1.50 3.94
CA GLN A 17 10.39 0.78 4.42
C GLN A 17 11.28 1.64 5.31
N ALA A 18 11.40 2.93 5.00
CA ALA A 18 12.12 3.92 5.80
C ALA A 18 11.34 4.42 7.02
N ARG A 19 10.08 3.98 7.19
CA ARG A 19 9.18 4.41 8.27
C ARG A 19 8.93 5.93 8.28
N ASP A 20 8.98 6.58 7.11
CA ASP A 20 8.82 8.02 6.95
C ASP A 20 7.40 8.37 6.48
N LYS A 21 6.53 8.65 7.46
CA LYS A 21 5.14 9.07 7.20
C LYS A 21 5.07 10.33 6.34
N LYS A 22 5.97 11.29 6.54
CA LYS A 22 5.92 12.58 5.85
C LYS A 22 6.27 12.40 4.38
N ALA A 23 7.32 11.62 4.08
CA ALA A 23 7.68 11.26 2.72
C ALA A 23 6.55 10.46 2.05
N TRP A 24 5.93 9.53 2.77
CA TRP A 24 4.83 8.73 2.25
C TRP A 24 3.62 9.59 1.86
N LEU A 25 3.18 10.50 2.76
CA LEU A 25 2.08 11.42 2.47
C LEU A 25 2.37 12.38 1.31
N ALA A 26 3.64 12.73 1.07
CA ALA A 26 4.03 13.59 -0.04
C ALA A 26 3.92 12.90 -1.42
N VAL A 27 3.74 11.58 -1.46
CA VAL A 27 3.56 10.82 -2.72
C VAL A 27 2.14 11.02 -3.29
N PHE A 28 1.16 11.31 -2.45
CA PHE A 28 -0.26 11.34 -2.84
C PHE A 28 -0.70 12.73 -3.31
N ALA A 29 -1.64 12.74 -4.26
CA ALA A 29 -2.43 13.92 -4.59
C ALA A 29 -3.44 14.23 -3.47
N ASP A 30 -3.93 15.46 -3.41
CA ASP A 30 -4.78 15.93 -2.31
C ASP A 30 -6.12 15.19 -2.20
N ASP A 31 -6.66 14.68 -3.32
CA ASP A 31 -7.92 13.94 -3.43
C ASP A 31 -7.75 12.42 -3.61
N ALA A 32 -6.51 11.94 -3.45
CA ALA A 32 -6.15 10.55 -3.66
C ALA A 32 -6.92 9.59 -2.74
N ILE A 33 -6.97 8.32 -3.13
CA ILE A 33 -7.59 7.25 -2.34
C ILE A 33 -6.60 6.11 -2.05
N VAL A 34 -6.65 5.61 -0.82
CA VAL A 34 -5.99 4.37 -0.42
C VAL A 34 -7.05 3.33 -0.04
N GLU A 35 -6.99 2.16 -0.68
CA GLU A 35 -7.82 0.99 -0.42
C GLU A 35 -6.92 -0.22 -0.19
N ASP A 36 -6.48 -0.45 1.06
CA ASP A 36 -5.51 -1.49 1.39
C ASP A 36 -5.92 -2.27 2.67
N PRO A 37 -6.66 -3.39 2.53
CA PRO A 37 -7.20 -3.96 1.29
C PRO A 37 -8.45 -3.23 0.77
N ILE A 38 -8.87 -3.55 -0.46
CA ILE A 38 -10.15 -3.10 -1.02
C ILE A 38 -11.33 -3.77 -0.30
N GLY A 39 -12.33 -2.97 0.08
CA GLY A 39 -13.56 -3.43 0.72
C GLY A 39 -13.49 -3.45 2.26
N PRO A 40 -14.55 -3.93 2.93
CA PRO A 40 -14.62 -3.93 4.39
C PRO A 40 -13.48 -4.71 5.04
N SER A 41 -12.80 -4.09 6.00
CA SER A 41 -11.67 -4.68 6.72
C SER A 41 -11.53 -4.09 8.13
N ALA A 42 -10.58 -4.60 8.91
CA ALA A 42 -10.23 -3.99 10.20
C ALA A 42 -9.71 -2.54 10.05
N PHE A 43 -9.17 -2.18 8.89
CA PHE A 43 -8.66 -0.84 8.59
C PHE A 43 -9.77 0.11 8.11
N ASP A 44 -10.76 -0.42 7.41
CA ASP A 44 -11.93 0.31 6.94
C ASP A 44 -13.20 -0.56 7.03
N PRO A 45 -13.97 -0.48 8.13
CA PRO A 45 -15.16 -1.31 8.31
C PRO A 45 -16.28 -1.07 7.29
N GLU A 46 -16.35 0.13 6.70
CA GLU A 46 -17.34 0.47 5.67
C GLU A 46 -16.87 0.08 4.26
N GLY A 47 -15.56 -0.11 4.05
CA GLY A 47 -14.96 -0.51 2.79
C GLY A 47 -15.05 0.55 1.68
N LYS A 48 -15.08 1.84 2.05
CA LYS A 48 -15.20 2.98 1.13
C LYS A 48 -13.84 3.58 0.71
N GLY A 49 -12.75 3.12 1.33
CA GLY A 49 -11.40 3.61 1.16
C GLY A 49 -11.12 4.92 1.92
N HIS A 50 -9.83 5.23 2.04
CA HIS A 50 -9.32 6.40 2.74
C HIS A 50 -9.04 7.51 1.73
N ARG A 51 -9.98 8.45 1.58
CA ARG A 51 -9.88 9.54 0.60
C ARG A 51 -9.37 10.83 1.23
N GLY A 52 -8.38 11.43 0.57
CA GLY A 52 -7.78 12.71 0.94
C GLY A 52 -6.71 12.58 2.03
N ARG A 53 -5.91 13.65 2.14
CA ARG A 53 -4.67 13.67 2.93
C ARG A 53 -4.87 13.23 4.39
N ASP A 54 -5.91 13.71 5.06
CA ASP A 54 -6.15 13.41 6.47
C ASP A 54 -6.57 11.95 6.69
N ALA A 55 -7.43 11.41 5.83
CA ALA A 55 -7.85 10.01 5.92
C ALA A 55 -6.70 9.05 5.60
N ILE A 56 -5.87 9.38 4.60
CA ILE A 56 -4.65 8.62 4.27
C ILE A 56 -3.64 8.69 5.41
N SER A 57 -3.49 9.84 6.07
CA SER A 57 -2.66 10.01 7.27
C SER A 57 -3.16 9.14 8.43
N ALA A 58 -4.47 9.08 8.64
CA ALA A 58 -5.06 8.22 9.66
C ALA A 58 -4.90 6.72 9.34
N PHE A 59 -4.99 6.34 8.05
CA PHE A 59 -4.69 4.99 7.61
C PHE A 59 -3.26 4.57 7.96
N TRP A 60 -2.27 5.44 7.70
CA TRP A 60 -0.88 5.18 8.11
C TRP A 60 -0.79 4.86 9.61
N ASP A 61 -1.40 5.69 10.46
CA ASP A 61 -1.33 5.49 11.91
C ASP A 61 -1.99 4.19 12.37
N LYS A 62 -3.03 3.76 11.65
CA LYS A 62 -3.81 2.56 11.97
C LYS A 62 -3.17 1.27 11.46
N ALA A 63 -2.64 1.28 10.23
CA ALA A 63 -2.24 0.06 9.52
C ALA A 63 -0.71 -0.09 9.39
N ILE A 64 0.02 1.01 9.25
CA ILE A 64 1.46 0.99 8.95
C ILE A 64 2.28 1.24 10.21
N ALA A 65 1.99 2.32 10.93
CA ALA A 65 2.73 2.73 12.12
C ALA A 65 2.85 1.64 13.21
N PRO A 66 1.86 0.77 13.45
CA PRO A 66 1.98 -0.28 14.48
C PRO A 66 2.91 -1.45 14.12
N THR A 67 3.35 -1.56 12.87
CA THR A 67 4.25 -2.63 12.41
C THR A 67 5.72 -2.27 12.63
N ASP A 68 6.59 -3.27 12.74
CA ASP A 68 8.04 -3.04 12.89
C ASP A 68 8.75 -2.97 11.53
N LYS A 69 8.35 -3.83 10.59
CA LYS A 69 8.96 -3.91 9.25
C LYS A 69 7.92 -4.32 8.21
N ILE A 70 7.97 -3.67 7.05
CA ILE A 70 7.15 -4.01 5.88
C ILE A 70 8.08 -4.17 4.68
N GLU A 71 7.96 -5.30 3.97
CA GLU A 71 8.76 -5.61 2.79
C GLU A 71 7.87 -5.96 1.61
N PHE A 72 8.21 -5.44 0.43
CA PHE A 72 7.46 -5.65 -0.80
C PHE A 72 8.20 -6.62 -1.71
N VAL A 73 7.61 -7.78 -1.98
CA VAL A 73 8.21 -8.83 -2.81
C VAL A 73 7.30 -9.08 -4.00
N PHE A 74 7.55 -8.37 -5.09
CA PHE A 74 6.78 -8.48 -6.32
C PHE A 74 7.44 -9.47 -7.28
N ARG A 75 6.66 -10.43 -7.73
CA ARG A 75 7.06 -11.42 -8.75
C ARG A 75 6.98 -10.81 -10.15
N ASP A 76 5.91 -10.06 -10.42
CA ASP A 76 5.66 -9.43 -11.71
C ASP A 76 5.14 -8.00 -11.53
N THR A 77 5.41 -7.15 -12.53
CA THR A 77 4.89 -5.77 -12.60
C THR A 77 4.43 -5.48 -14.03
N TYR A 78 3.21 -4.98 -14.18
CA TYR A 78 2.63 -4.53 -15.45
C TYR A 78 2.47 -3.01 -15.42
N GLN A 79 3.12 -2.30 -16.34
CA GLN A 79 3.13 -0.84 -16.39
C GLN A 79 2.38 -0.35 -17.64
N CYS A 80 1.23 0.28 -17.45
CA CYS A 80 0.27 0.60 -18.51
C CYS A 80 -0.18 2.07 -18.40
N GLY A 81 0.41 2.95 -19.20
CA GLY A 81 0.09 4.38 -19.16
C GLY A 81 0.35 4.99 -17.78
N TYR A 82 -0.71 5.52 -17.17
CA TYR A 82 -0.70 6.11 -15.82
C TYR A 82 -1.01 5.11 -14.70
N GLU A 83 -1.06 3.82 -15.02
CA GLU A 83 -1.40 2.77 -14.07
C GLU A 83 -0.34 1.66 -14.03
N GLU A 84 -0.21 1.02 -12.87
CA GLU A 84 0.65 -0.12 -12.63
C GLU A 84 -0.12 -1.18 -11.84
N ALA A 85 0.15 -2.46 -12.12
CA ALA A 85 -0.26 -3.59 -11.30
C ALA A 85 0.95 -4.45 -10.92
N ASN A 86 1.13 -4.68 -9.62
CA ASN A 86 2.19 -5.52 -9.07
C ASN A 86 1.59 -6.81 -8.52
N VAL A 87 2.13 -7.95 -8.91
CA VAL A 87 1.68 -9.27 -8.43
C VAL A 87 2.76 -9.86 -7.53
N GLY A 88 2.41 -10.22 -6.30
CA GLY A 88 3.34 -10.77 -5.34
C GLY A 88 2.78 -10.70 -3.93
N HIS A 89 3.63 -10.38 -2.96
CA HIS A 89 3.21 -10.28 -1.57
C HIS A 89 3.92 -9.18 -0.79
N ILE A 90 3.32 -8.79 0.33
CA ILE A 90 3.92 -7.95 1.35
C ILE A 90 4.18 -8.80 2.59
N LEU A 91 5.41 -8.74 3.10
CA LEU A 91 5.76 -9.31 4.40
C LEU A 91 5.62 -8.23 5.46
N ILE A 92 4.82 -8.48 6.49
CA ILE A 92 4.56 -7.54 7.58
C ILE A 92 5.01 -8.20 8.88
N THR A 93 5.99 -7.60 9.54
CA THR A 93 6.54 -8.09 10.82
C THR A 93 6.09 -7.18 11.95
N THR A 94 5.59 -7.80 13.03
CA THR A 94 5.22 -7.17 14.29
C THR A 94 5.64 -8.07 15.44
N GLY A 95 6.59 -7.62 16.27
CA GLY A 95 7.29 -8.44 17.25
C GLY A 95 7.97 -9.64 16.60
N ASP A 96 7.82 -10.81 17.22
CA ASP A 96 8.37 -12.08 16.71
C ASP A 96 7.54 -12.71 15.58
N TYR A 97 6.47 -12.05 15.11
CA TYR A 97 5.55 -12.62 14.13
C TYR A 97 5.63 -11.90 12.80
N GLN A 98 5.49 -12.68 11.72
CA GLN A 98 5.37 -12.20 10.36
C GLN A 98 4.11 -12.77 9.71
N ILE A 99 3.38 -11.90 9.01
CA ILE A 99 2.28 -12.28 8.12
C ILE A 99 2.65 -11.94 6.67
N THR A 100 2.05 -12.67 5.73
CA THR A 100 2.20 -12.49 4.30
C THR A 100 0.86 -12.06 3.69
N ALA A 101 0.77 -10.85 3.19
CA ALA A 101 -0.35 -10.39 2.37
C ALA A 101 -0.05 -10.68 0.89
N ASP A 102 -0.48 -11.85 0.40
CA ASP A 102 -0.37 -12.24 -1.01
C ASP A 102 -1.50 -11.61 -1.83
N GLY A 103 -1.18 -10.98 -2.95
CA GLY A 103 -2.16 -10.22 -3.70
C GLY A 103 -1.66 -9.47 -4.93
N VAL A 104 -2.52 -8.57 -5.40
CA VAL A 104 -2.24 -7.64 -6.50
C VAL A 104 -2.35 -6.21 -5.99
N PHE A 105 -1.35 -5.38 -6.25
CA PHE A 105 -1.28 -4.00 -5.76
C PHE A 105 -1.23 -3.06 -6.95
N THR A 106 -2.23 -2.19 -7.08
CA THR A 106 -2.34 -1.26 -8.19
C THR A 106 -2.06 0.16 -7.77
N TYR A 107 -1.41 0.89 -8.66
CA TYR A 107 -1.12 2.31 -8.52
C TYR A 107 -1.69 3.06 -9.72
N LYS A 108 -2.26 4.23 -9.47
CA LYS A 108 -2.61 5.20 -10.51
C LYS A 108 -1.96 6.54 -10.18
N ALA A 109 -1.27 7.12 -11.15
CA ALA A 109 -0.66 8.43 -11.02
C ALA A 109 -1.38 9.50 -11.86
N ASN A 110 -1.23 10.76 -11.47
CA ASN A 110 -1.53 11.92 -12.31
C ASN A 110 -0.30 12.35 -13.14
N ASP A 111 -0.45 13.41 -13.94
CA ASP A 111 0.62 13.98 -14.76
C ASP A 111 1.80 14.54 -13.95
N ASP A 112 1.53 15.00 -12.73
CA ASP A 112 2.56 15.49 -11.79
C ASP A 112 3.35 14.34 -11.14
N GLY A 113 2.97 13.09 -11.42
CA GLY A 113 3.60 11.90 -10.86
C GLY A 113 3.23 11.66 -9.40
N GLN A 114 2.12 12.19 -8.90
CA GLN A 114 1.56 11.84 -7.60
C GLN A 114 0.59 10.67 -7.73
N LEU A 115 0.46 9.86 -6.68
CA LEU A 115 -0.58 8.82 -6.63
C LEU A 115 -1.96 9.46 -6.44
N VAL A 116 -2.89 9.11 -7.32
CA VAL A 116 -4.33 9.39 -7.15
C VAL A 116 -5.08 8.16 -6.64
N ALA A 117 -4.53 6.96 -6.81
CA ALA A 117 -5.05 5.74 -6.19
C ALA A 117 -3.92 4.75 -5.84
N LEU A 118 -4.02 4.15 -4.67
CA LEU A 118 -3.29 2.94 -4.25
C LEU A 118 -4.33 1.93 -3.79
N ARG A 119 -4.39 0.77 -4.46
CA ARG A 119 -5.43 -0.22 -4.19
C ARG A 119 -4.81 -1.61 -4.10
N ALA A 120 -5.21 -2.39 -3.11
CA ALA A 120 -4.62 -3.69 -2.83
C ALA A 120 -5.69 -4.79 -2.77
N TYR A 121 -5.54 -5.77 -3.67
CA TYR A 121 -6.36 -6.96 -3.76
C TYR A 121 -5.69 -8.09 -2.96
N TRP A 122 -6.02 -8.17 -1.68
CA TRP A 122 -5.64 -9.28 -0.79
C TRP A 122 -6.71 -9.46 0.28
N GLU A 123 -6.69 -10.59 0.98
CA GLU A 123 -7.74 -11.00 1.91
C GLU A 123 -7.20 -11.07 3.35
N MET A 124 -7.88 -10.42 4.29
CA MET A 124 -7.48 -10.37 5.70
C MET A 124 -7.35 -11.78 6.31
N GLU A 125 -8.33 -12.66 6.06
CA GLU A 125 -8.33 -14.01 6.59
C GLU A 125 -7.15 -14.84 6.06
N ARG A 126 -6.86 -14.72 4.76
CA ARG A 126 -5.74 -15.41 4.13
C ARG A 126 -4.39 -14.90 4.64
N ALA A 127 -4.24 -13.59 4.84
CA ALA A 127 -3.05 -13.01 5.43
C ALA A 127 -2.88 -13.45 6.89
N ALA A 128 -3.94 -13.42 7.70
CA ALA A 128 -3.90 -13.89 9.08
C ALA A 128 -3.53 -15.38 9.19
N ALA A 129 -4.05 -16.23 8.30
CA ALA A 129 -3.72 -17.65 8.25
C ALA A 129 -2.24 -17.94 7.91
N SER A 130 -1.51 -16.97 7.33
CA SER A 130 -0.09 -17.11 7.02
C SER A 130 0.84 -16.78 8.20
N ALA A 131 0.30 -16.34 9.33
CA ALA A 131 1.06 -15.89 10.49
C ALA A 131 2.04 -16.97 10.97
N ARG A 132 3.31 -16.59 11.10
CA ARG A 132 4.37 -17.47 11.60
C ARG A 132 5.35 -16.69 12.46
N LYS A 133 6.00 -17.41 13.38
CA LYS A 133 7.13 -16.86 14.14
C LYS A 133 8.36 -16.74 13.24
N VAL A 134 9.11 -15.65 13.35
CA VAL A 134 10.36 -15.37 12.61
C VAL A 134 11.55 -15.15 13.53
#